data_AF-A0A8X6GQZ4-F1
#
_entry.id   AF-A0A8X6GQZ4-F1
#
_cell.length_a   1.000
_cell.length_b   1.000
_cell.length_c   1.000
_cell.angle_alpha   90.00
_cell.angle_beta   90.00
_cell.angle_gamma   90.00
#
_symmetry.space_group_name_H-M   'P 1'
#
loop_
_entity.id
_entity.type
_entity.pdbx_description
1 polymer ?
#
loop_
_entity_poly.entity_id
_entity_poly.type
_entity_poly.pdbx_seq_one_letter_code
_entity_poly.pdbx_strand_id
1 'polypeptide(L)'
;MNTTIKCENCNYSYSFCTSEKVNKLHSINLAFVFGMIIIDKGHSVAKKLCSAINVDVLPKSIWSPGEKKLEFAASNVACNTMKEAALEIRSKKRS
;
A
#
# COMPACT_ATOMS: atom_id res chain seq x y z
N MET A 1 -1.22 12.74 1.55
CA MET A 1 -1.64 13.78 0.57
C MET A 1 -1.56 15.12 1.29
N ASN A 2 -0.73 16.06 0.83
CA ASN A 2 -0.61 17.37 1.49
C ASN A 2 -1.71 18.29 0.95
N THR A 3 -2.55 18.82 1.84
CA THR A 3 -3.59 19.80 1.51
C THR A 3 -3.16 21.14 2.07
N THR A 4 -3.19 22.17 1.22
CA THR A 4 -2.84 23.53 1.62
C THR A 4 -4.08 24.40 1.57
N ILE A 5 -4.44 25.03 2.68
CA ILE A 5 -5.43 26.10 2.72
C ILE A 5 -4.67 27.42 2.51
N LYS A 6 -5.12 28.23 1.56
CA LYS A 6 -4.67 29.60 1.37
C LYS A 6 -5.80 30.54 1.72
N CYS A 7 -5.48 31.61 2.46
CA CYS A 7 -6.39 32.73 2.62
C CYS A 7 -6.41 33.52 1.32
N GLU A 8 -7.58 33.84 0.79
CA GLU A 8 -7.70 34.67 -0.41
C GLU A 8 -7.43 36.15 -0.13
N ASN A 9 -7.61 36.58 1.13
CA ASN A 9 -7.45 37.98 1.55
C ASN A 9 -6.08 38.31 2.14
N CYS A 10 -5.20 37.33 2.35
CA CYS A 10 -3.85 37.60 2.85
C CYS A 10 -2.85 36.50 2.44
N ASN A 11 -1.55 36.77 2.63
CA ASN A 11 -0.48 35.83 2.29
C ASN A 11 -0.38 34.61 3.25
N TYR A 12 -1.39 34.36 4.08
CA TYR A 12 -1.39 33.21 4.96
C TYR A 12 -1.70 31.93 4.18
N SER A 13 -0.81 30.94 4.32
CA SER A 13 -1.03 29.59 3.81
C SER A 13 -0.66 28.57 4.86
N TYR A 14 -1.50 27.56 5.05
CA TYR A 14 -1.28 26.48 6.00
C TYR A 14 -1.41 25.13 5.29
N SER A 15 -0.32 24.37 5.32
CA SER A 15 -0.27 23.02 4.76
C SER A 15 -0.45 22.01 5.88
N PHE A 16 -1.46 21.16 5.76
CA PHE A 16 -1.71 20.07 6.68
C PHE A 16 -1.84 18.76 5.92
N CYS A 17 -1.67 17.67 6.65
CA CYS A 17 -1.80 16.32 6.13
C CYS A 17 -2.85 15.61 6.95
N THR A 18 -3.83 14.98 6.31
CA THR A 18 -4.91 14.24 6.99
C THR A 18 -4.47 12.87 7.49
N SER A 19 -3.20 12.48 7.29
CA SER A 19 -2.66 11.17 7.64
C SER A 19 -1.38 11.27 8.45
N GLU A 20 -1.27 10.47 9.50
CA GLU A 20 -0.06 10.34 10.32
C GLU A 20 1.18 9.97 9.48
N LYS A 21 2.32 10.57 9.83
CA LYS A 21 3.63 10.21 9.29
C LYS A 21 4.22 9.11 10.16
N VAL A 22 4.36 7.90 9.62
CA VAL A 22 5.09 6.79 10.24
C VAL A 22 6.40 6.61 9.48
N ASN A 23 7.55 6.72 10.15
CA ASN A 23 8.87 6.58 9.53
C ASN A 23 9.09 7.47 8.30
N LYS A 24 8.73 8.77 8.39
CA LYS A 24 8.82 9.77 7.30
C LYS A 24 7.93 9.49 6.08
N LEU A 25 7.08 8.47 6.13
CA LEU A 25 6.12 8.12 5.09
C LEU A 25 4.70 8.29 5.63
N HIS A 26 3.77 8.73 4.80
CA HIS A 26 2.36 8.75 5.19
C HIS A 26 1.79 7.34 5.08
N SER A 27 1.24 6.81 6.17
CA SER A 27 0.64 5.47 6.22
C SER A 27 -0.42 5.27 5.13
N ILE A 28 -1.19 6.32 4.85
CA ILE A 28 -2.20 6.32 3.80
C ILE A 28 -1.61 6.19 2.39
N ASN A 29 -0.44 6.78 2.13
CA ASN A 29 0.22 6.66 0.83
C ASN A 29 0.69 5.21 0.62
N LEU A 30 1.19 4.58 1.68
CA LEU A 30 1.62 3.18 1.65
C LEU A 30 0.42 2.25 1.45
N ALA A 31 -0.70 2.51 2.15
CA ALA A 31 -1.95 1.76 1.98
C ALA A 31 -2.52 1.90 0.56
N PHE A 32 -2.47 3.10 -0.03
CA PHE A 32 -2.86 3.32 -1.43
C PHE A 32 -1.99 2.52 -2.39
N VAL A 33 -0.67 2.54 -2.22
CA VAL A 33 0.28 1.78 -3.06
C VAL A 33 0.01 0.28 -2.96
N PHE A 34 -0.12 -0.26 -1.75
CA PHE A 34 -0.43 -1.69 -1.55
C PHE A 34 -1.81 -2.07 -2.07
N GLY A 35 -2.83 -1.23 -1.87
CA GLY A 35 -4.16 -1.45 -2.44
C GLY A 35 -4.14 -1.52 -3.96
N MET A 36 -3.40 -0.62 -4.62
CA MET A 36 -3.22 -0.67 -6.08
C MET A 36 -2.54 -1.96 -6.54
N ILE A 37 -1.51 -2.42 -5.81
CA ILE A 37 -0.80 -3.67 -6.12
C ILE A 37 -1.72 -4.89 -5.94
N ILE A 38 -2.49 -4.96 -4.85
CA ILE A 38 -3.40 -6.08 -4.55
C ILE A 38 -4.49 -6.26 -5.61
N ILE A 39 -4.94 -5.18 -6.26
CA ILE A 39 -5.95 -5.23 -7.32
C ILE A 39 -5.34 -5.75 -8.66
N ASP A 40 -4.10 -6.25 -8.62
CA ASP A 40 -3.34 -6.85 -9.73
C ASP A 40 -3.19 -5.93 -10.95
N LYS A 41 -3.29 -4.64 -10.68
CA LYS A 41 -3.22 -3.56 -11.66
C LYS A 41 -2.33 -2.43 -11.18
N GLY A 42 -1.44 -2.66 -10.20
CA GLY A 42 -0.61 -1.66 -9.50
C GLY A 42 -0.19 -0.48 -10.36
N HIS A 43 0.70 -0.73 -11.33
CA HIS A 43 1.18 0.32 -12.24
C HIS A 43 0.10 0.90 -13.17
N SER A 44 -0.86 0.10 -13.63
CA SER A 44 -1.93 0.56 -14.53
C SER A 44 -2.95 1.47 -13.82
N VAL A 45 -3.35 1.11 -12.60
CA VAL A 45 -4.21 1.91 -11.72
C VAL A 45 -3.45 3.14 -11.24
N ALA A 46 -2.19 3.01 -10.87
CA ALA A 46 -1.34 4.16 -10.53
C ALA A 46 -1.26 5.15 -11.68
N LYS A 47 -1.07 4.67 -12.92
CA LYS A 47 -1.09 5.54 -14.12
C LYS A 47 -2.41 6.29 -14.25
N LYS A 48 -3.56 5.60 -14.13
CA LYS A 48 -4.89 6.23 -14.20
C LYS A 48 -5.10 7.25 -13.08
N LEU A 49 -4.69 6.93 -11.86
CA LEU A 49 -4.80 7.81 -10.70
C LEU A 49 -3.92 9.06 -10.88
N CYS A 50 -2.65 8.87 -11.23
CA CYS A 50 -1.71 9.95 -11.52
C CYS A 50 -2.24 10.89 -12.62
N SER A 51 -2.78 10.33 -13.72
CA SER A 51 -3.42 11.12 -14.77
C SER A 51 -4.66 11.88 -14.27
N ALA A 52 -5.50 11.28 -13.42
CA ALA A 52 -6.69 11.92 -12.88
C ALA A 52 -6.37 13.10 -11.94
N ILE A 53 -5.27 13.02 -11.20
CA ILE A 53 -4.82 14.09 -10.28
C ILE A 53 -3.74 15.00 -10.89
N ASN A 54 -3.48 14.85 -12.20
CA ASN A 54 -2.50 15.62 -12.97
C ASN A 54 -1.08 15.64 -12.36
N VAL A 55 -0.56 14.46 -12.00
CA VAL A 55 0.82 14.28 -11.53
C VAL A 55 1.56 13.25 -12.38
N ASP A 56 2.89 13.33 -12.36
CA ASP A 56 3.75 12.42 -13.11
C ASP A 56 3.58 10.96 -12.69
N VAL A 57 3.64 10.08 -13.68
CA VAL A 57 3.55 8.63 -13.50
C VAL A 57 4.93 8.10 -13.18
N LEU A 58 5.06 7.45 -12.02
CA LEU A 58 6.30 6.78 -11.64
C LEU A 58 6.57 5.56 -12.56
N PRO A 59 7.83 5.31 -12.95
CA PRO A 59 8.18 4.17 -13.78
C PRO A 59 7.83 2.83 -13.11
N LYS A 60 7.45 1.85 -13.93
CA LYS A 60 7.05 0.50 -13.48
C LYS A 60 8.07 -0.17 -12.56
N SER A 61 9.36 0.09 -12.78
CA SER A 61 10.47 -0.47 -11.97
C SER A 61 10.38 -0.15 -10.48
N ILE A 62 9.74 0.96 -10.11
CA ILE A 62 9.56 1.37 -8.70
C ILE A 62 8.51 0.50 -7.99
N TRP A 63 7.58 -0.12 -8.73
CA TRP A 63 6.49 -0.93 -8.19
C TRP A 63 6.89 -2.39 -7.94
N SER A 64 7.79 -2.92 -8.76
CA SER A 64 8.21 -4.34 -8.71
C SER A 64 8.77 -4.81 -7.37
N PRO A 65 9.56 -4.03 -6.61
CA PRO A 65 9.98 -4.43 -5.27
C PRO A 65 8.81 -4.56 -4.28
N GLY A 66 7.77 -3.73 -4.44
CA GLY A 66 6.56 -3.80 -3.62
C GLY A 66 5.73 -5.04 -3.93
N GLU A 67 5.56 -5.34 -5.23
CA GLU A 67 4.91 -6.56 -5.74
C GLU A 67 5.59 -7.82 -5.17
N LYS A 68 6.92 -7.92 -5.27
CA LYS A 68 7.70 -9.06 -4.73
C LYS A 68 7.58 -9.21 -3.21
N LYS A 69 7.55 -8.10 -2.47
CA LYS A 69 7.38 -8.14 -1.00
C LYS A 69 6.00 -8.66 -0.61
N LEU A 70 4.97 -8.24 -1.33
CA LEU A 70 3.60 -8.73 -1.15
C LEU A 70 3.47 -10.21 -1.49
N GLU A 71 4.05 -10.65 -2.61
CA GLU A 71 4.10 -12.05 -3.02
C GLU A 71 4.79 -12.93 -1.96
N PHE A 72 5.94 -12.49 -1.46
CA PHE A 72 6.67 -13.19 -0.40
C PHE A 72 5.87 -13.27 0.89
N ALA A 73 5.23 -12.17 1.31
CA ALA A 73 4.39 -12.16 2.50
C ALA A 73 3.19 -13.11 2.35
N ALA A 74 2.50 -13.08 1.22
CA ALA A 74 1.39 -13.98 0.92
C ALA A 74 1.83 -15.45 0.94
N SER A 75 2.98 -15.75 0.35
CA SER A 75 3.56 -17.11 0.33
C SER A 75 3.89 -17.61 1.74
N ASN A 76 4.45 -16.76 2.59
CA ASN A 76 4.75 -17.11 3.98
C ASN A 76 3.49 -17.37 4.80
N VAL A 77 2.47 -16.51 4.66
CA VAL A 77 1.17 -16.71 5.32
C VAL A 77 0.56 -18.04 4.89
N ALA A 78 0.50 -18.33 3.59
CA ALA A 78 -0.03 -19.59 3.08
C ALA A 78 0.76 -20.81 3.61
N CYS A 79 2.09 -20.74 3.62
CA CYS A 79 2.95 -21.81 4.13
C CYS A 79 2.72 -22.07 5.62
N ASN A 80 2.62 -21.02 6.43
CA ASN A 80 2.38 -21.14 7.86
C ASN A 80 0.98 -21.68 8.16
N THR A 81 -0.05 -21.14 7.51
CA THR A 81 -1.43 -21.62 7.66
C THR A 81 -1.55 -23.10 7.29
N MET A 82 -0.90 -23.55 6.21
CA MET A 82 -0.92 -24.96 5.82
C MET A 82 -0.17 -25.86 6.82
N LYS A 83 0.95 -25.39 7.38
CA LYS A 83 1.67 -26.12 8.44
C LYS A 83 0.82 -26.26 9.69
N GLU A 84 0.17 -25.18 10.13
CA GLU A 84 -0.74 -25.17 11.28
C GLU A 84 -1.91 -26.13 11.07
N ALA A 85 -2.58 -26.06 9.91
CA ALA A 85 -3.67 -26.98 9.56
C ALA A 85 -3.22 -28.46 9.56
N ALA A 86 -2.02 -28.74 9.02
CA ALA A 86 -1.47 -30.10 9.04
C ALA A 86 -1.17 -30.60 10.46
N LEU A 87 -0.71 -29.73 11.35
CA LEU A 87 -0.48 -30.05 12.76
C LEU A 87 -1.79 -30.36 13.48
N GLU A 88 -2.85 -29.57 13.26
CA GLU A 88 -4.18 -29.82 13.84
C GLU A 88 -4.79 -31.15 13.39
N ILE A 89 -4.65 -31.52 12.11
CA ILE A 89 -5.13 -32.82 11.62
C ILE A 89 -4.37 -33.97 12.30
N ARG A 90 -3.06 -33.82 12.48
CA ARG A 90 -2.22 -34.84 13.13
C ARG A 90 -2.53 -34.98 14.62
N SER A 91 -2.82 -33.89 15.31
CA SER A 91 -3.19 -33.94 16.73
C SER A 91 -4.57 -34.59 16.93
N LYS A 92 -5.55 -34.29 16.07
CA LYS A 92 -6.88 -34.95 16.08
C LYS A 92 -6.85 -36.43 15.70
N LYS A 93 -5.87 -36.90 14.91
CA LYS A 93 -5.69 -38.33 14.62
C LYS A 93 -5.07 -39.12 15.78
N ARG A 94 -4.56 -38.45 16.82
CA ARG A 94 -3.93 -39.07 17.99
C ARG A 94 -4.84 -39.11 19.23
N SER A 95 -6.02 -38.50 19.17
CA SER A 95 -7.11 -38.59 20.17
C SER A 95 -8.11 -39.67 19.76
#